data_AF-A0A3R6SGP9-F1
#
_entry.id   AF-A0A3R6SGP9-F1
#
_cell.length_a   1.000
_cell.length_b   1.000
_cell.length_c   1.000
_cell.angle_alpha   90.00
_cell.angle_beta   90.00
_cell.angle_gamma   90.00
#
_symmetry.space_group_name_H-M   'P 1'
#
loop_
_entity.id
_entity.type
_entity.pdbx_description
1 polymer ?
#
loop_
_entity_poly.entity_id
_entity_poly.type
_entity_poly.pdbx_seq_one_letter_code
_entity_poly.pdbx_strand_id
1 'polypeptide(L)'
;MLKCIQDDAGEVDYNGDIPYEITEAFSSVCDYLREVLPMENKEDVEKVRSYFGKEEAVFQELLNYVKGKMKGYYRMAPIRELEKTSPDTVTNILGQILDNFVFRFDPRFCRTYYEELGFKELTDLYGVAITLDSLVSFVVKDNYTKEAIGAFLAEITYMSKTTCEYLAEKIDQNFEQLKLTIILNQFGQK
;
A
#
# COMPACT_ATOMS: atom_id res chain seq x y z
N MET A 1 6.31 29.92 -24.94
CA MET A 1 6.15 31.33 -24.50
C MET A 1 6.38 31.37 -22.99
N LEU A 2 7.60 31.04 -22.57
CA LEU A 2 8.06 30.99 -21.17
C LEU A 2 9.25 31.95 -21.09
N LYS A 3 8.96 33.25 -21.03
CA LYS A 3 9.99 34.31 -21.03
C LYS A 3 9.60 35.53 -20.20
N CYS A 4 8.75 35.36 -19.19
CA CYS A 4 8.21 36.50 -18.42
C CYS A 4 8.40 36.39 -16.90
N ILE A 5 9.33 35.58 -16.40
CA ILE A 5 9.67 35.54 -14.96
C ILE A 5 11.19 35.39 -14.78
N GLN A 6 12.00 36.28 -15.37
CA GLN A 6 13.46 36.25 -15.21
C GLN A 6 14.11 37.64 -15.10
N ASP A 7 13.38 38.68 -14.68
CA ASP A 7 13.93 40.04 -14.65
C ASP A 7 14.19 40.62 -13.26
N ASP A 8 14.17 39.86 -12.15
CA ASP A 8 14.54 40.44 -10.84
C ASP A 8 14.98 39.45 -9.74
N ALA A 9 15.70 38.39 -10.10
CA ALA A 9 16.42 37.59 -9.12
C ALA A 9 17.91 37.63 -9.48
N GLY A 10 18.69 38.39 -8.70
CA GLY A 10 20.14 38.31 -8.74
C GLY A 10 20.59 36.85 -8.69
N GLU A 11 21.67 36.51 -9.38
CA GLU A 11 22.20 35.15 -9.53
C GLU A 11 22.14 34.38 -8.21
N VAL A 12 21.07 33.61 -8.03
CA VAL A 12 20.99 32.62 -6.97
C VAL A 12 21.77 31.45 -7.50
N ASP A 13 22.97 31.27 -6.95
CA ASP A 13 23.82 30.12 -7.21
C ASP A 13 23.06 28.86 -6.77
N TYR A 14 22.29 28.30 -7.70
CA TYR A 14 21.44 27.15 -7.45
C TYR A 14 22.33 25.91 -7.45
N ASN A 15 22.78 25.51 -6.26
CA ASN A 15 23.64 24.34 -6.03
C ASN A 15 22.99 22.98 -6.39
N GLY A 16 21.80 22.96 -7.00
CA GLY A 16 21.08 21.73 -7.36
C GLY A 16 20.31 21.08 -6.22
N ASP A 17 20.49 21.56 -4.98
CA ASP A 17 19.80 21.04 -3.80
C ASP A 17 18.44 21.72 -3.62
N ILE A 18 17.41 20.90 -3.39
CA ILE A 18 16.07 21.38 -3.04
C ILE A 18 16.09 21.77 -1.54
N PRO A 19 15.69 23.00 -1.17
CA PRO A 19 15.62 23.43 0.23
C PRO A 19 14.81 22.46 1.11
N TYR A 20 15.27 22.23 2.33
CA TYR A 20 14.64 21.32 3.29
C TYR A 20 13.16 21.70 3.51
N GLU A 21 12.86 22.98 3.65
CA GLU A 21 11.51 23.50 3.87
C GLU A 21 10.55 23.11 2.74
N ILE A 22 11.04 23.05 1.50
CA ILE A 22 10.23 22.61 0.35
C ILE A 22 9.96 21.11 0.43
N THR A 23 10.97 20.31 0.80
CA THR A 23 10.80 18.85 0.95
C THR A 23 9.86 18.49 2.11
N GLU A 24 9.93 19.23 3.21
CA GLU A 24 9.07 19.07 4.39
C GLU A 24 7.62 19.46 4.08
N ALA A 25 7.41 20.58 3.38
CA ALA A 25 6.08 21.00 2.94
C ALA A 25 5.46 19.98 1.98
N PHE A 26 6.23 19.47 1.01
CA PHE A 26 5.77 18.43 0.10
C PHE A 26 5.39 17.14 0.83
N SER A 27 6.20 16.72 1.80
CA SER A 27 5.94 15.52 2.61
C SER A 27 4.66 15.69 3.43
N SER A 28 4.48 16.85 4.06
CA SER A 28 3.27 17.20 4.83
C SER A 28 2.01 17.15 3.96
N VAL A 29 2.07 17.64 2.72
CA VAL A 29 0.95 17.55 1.77
C VAL A 29 0.65 16.09 1.39
N CYS A 30 1.68 15.28 1.15
CA CYS A 30 1.51 13.86 0.85
C CYS A 30 0.88 13.10 2.02
N ASP A 31 1.30 13.37 3.25
CA ASP A 31 0.77 12.75 4.45
C ASP A 31 -0.70 13.15 4.67
N TYR A 32 -1.02 14.44 4.50
CA TYR A 32 -2.40 14.91 4.56
C TYR A 32 -3.28 14.24 3.50
N LEU A 33 -2.81 14.15 2.25
CA LEU A 33 -3.53 13.42 1.19
C LEU A 33 -3.72 11.94 1.54
N ARG A 34 -2.73 11.29 2.14
CA ARG A 34 -2.81 9.89 2.60
C ARG A 34 -3.93 9.69 3.64
N GLU A 35 -4.20 10.68 4.47
CA GLU A 35 -5.26 10.64 5.49
C GLU A 35 -6.66 10.90 4.91
N VAL A 36 -6.80 11.86 4.00
CA VAL A 36 -8.13 12.27 3.49
C VAL A 36 -8.63 11.41 2.33
N LEU A 37 -7.73 10.83 1.52
CA LEU A 37 -8.11 9.99 0.38
C LEU A 37 -8.97 8.77 0.79
N PRO A 38 -8.63 8.02 1.86
CA PRO A 38 -9.45 6.91 2.32
C PRO A 38 -10.84 7.30 2.84
N MET A 39 -10.99 8.55 3.28
CA MET A 39 -12.25 9.08 3.82
C MET A 39 -13.22 9.55 2.72
N GLU A 40 -12.79 9.52 1.45
CA GLU A 40 -13.54 10.07 0.30
C GLU A 40 -13.92 11.55 0.49
N ASN A 41 -13.17 12.29 1.30
CA ASN A 41 -13.44 13.69 1.60
C ASN A 41 -13.03 14.59 0.42
N LYS A 42 -13.96 14.80 -0.50
CA LYS A 42 -13.76 15.61 -1.70
C LYS A 42 -13.43 17.07 -1.38
N GLU A 43 -13.97 17.63 -0.30
CA GLU A 43 -13.74 19.02 0.07
C GLU A 43 -12.25 19.25 0.41
N ASP A 44 -11.67 18.36 1.21
CA ASP A 44 -10.28 18.48 1.63
C ASP A 44 -9.30 18.20 0.48
N VAL A 45 -9.64 17.29 -0.44
CA VAL A 45 -8.88 17.08 -1.68
C VAL A 45 -8.90 18.35 -2.55
N GLU A 46 -10.04 19.01 -2.69
CA GLU A 46 -10.16 20.26 -3.45
C GLU A 46 -9.45 21.44 -2.76
N LYS A 47 -9.40 21.47 -1.41
CA LYS A 47 -8.55 22.43 -0.68
C LYS A 47 -7.09 22.29 -1.08
N VAL A 48 -6.56 21.07 -1.10
CA VAL A 48 -5.18 20.82 -1.55
C VAL A 48 -5.00 21.27 -2.99
N ARG A 49 -5.92 20.88 -3.90
CA ARG A 49 -5.89 21.29 -5.31
C ARG A 49 -5.78 22.81 -5.48
N SER A 50 -6.49 23.60 -4.67
CA SER A 50 -6.48 25.06 -4.75
C SER A 50 -5.08 25.69 -4.55
N TYR A 51 -4.18 25.00 -3.85
CA TYR A 51 -2.79 25.44 -3.64
C TYR A 51 -1.86 25.12 -4.81
N PHE A 52 -2.21 24.16 -5.68
CA PHE A 52 -1.40 23.76 -6.85
C PHE A 52 -1.74 24.54 -8.13
N GLY A 53 -2.64 25.52 -8.05
CA GLY A 53 -3.00 26.41 -9.16
C GLY A 53 -3.97 25.78 -10.17
N LYS A 54 -4.03 26.35 -11.39
CA LYS A 54 -5.00 25.96 -12.44
C LYS A 54 -4.54 24.77 -13.29
N GLU A 55 -3.29 24.32 -13.14
CA GLU A 55 -2.74 23.25 -13.97
C GLU A 55 -3.14 21.89 -13.41
N GLU A 56 -4.22 21.34 -13.96
CA GLU A 56 -4.78 20.05 -13.56
C GLU A 56 -3.75 18.92 -13.62
N ALA A 57 -2.84 18.96 -14.60
CA ALA A 57 -1.83 17.92 -14.78
C ALA A 57 -0.92 17.75 -13.54
N VAL A 58 -0.49 18.86 -12.94
CA VAL A 58 0.43 18.85 -11.78
C VAL A 58 -0.25 18.22 -10.57
N PHE A 59 -1.51 18.58 -10.31
CA PHE A 59 -2.26 18.00 -9.21
C PHE A 59 -2.55 16.51 -9.43
N GLN A 60 -2.84 16.10 -10.67
CA GLN A 60 -3.01 14.69 -10.99
C GLN A 60 -1.73 13.87 -10.83
N GLU A 61 -0.56 14.44 -11.16
CA GLU A 61 0.74 13.79 -10.89
C GLU A 61 0.98 13.58 -9.39
N LEU A 62 0.67 14.59 -8.56
CA LEU A 62 0.72 14.46 -7.10
C LEU A 62 -0.23 13.36 -6.59
N LEU A 63 -1.49 13.37 -7.04
CA LEU A 63 -2.45 12.34 -6.64
C LEU A 63 -1.97 10.94 -7.05
N ASN A 64 -1.43 10.79 -8.26
CA ASN A 64 -0.89 9.51 -8.72
C ASN A 64 0.33 9.08 -7.91
N TYR A 65 1.19 10.03 -7.51
CA TYR A 65 2.32 9.76 -6.63
C TYR A 65 1.84 9.24 -5.27
N VAL A 66 0.93 9.95 -4.60
CA VAL A 66 0.40 9.55 -3.29
C VAL A 66 -0.35 8.21 -3.38
N LYS A 67 -1.24 8.05 -4.36
CA LYS A 67 -1.95 6.78 -4.59
C LYS A 67 -1.00 5.62 -4.88
N GLY A 68 0.10 5.89 -5.59
CA GLY A 68 1.17 4.94 -5.86
C GLY A 68 1.92 4.48 -4.61
N LYS A 69 1.99 5.31 -3.56
CA LYS A 69 2.51 4.94 -2.23
C LYS A 69 1.48 4.18 -1.40
N MET A 70 0.19 4.44 -1.62
CA MET A 70 -0.94 3.77 -0.97
C MET A 70 -1.38 2.47 -1.67
N LYS A 71 -0.46 1.77 -2.36
CA LYS A 71 -0.79 0.53 -3.08
C LYS A 71 -1.43 -0.53 -2.18
N GLY A 72 -0.96 -0.67 -0.94
CA GLY A 72 -1.53 -1.59 0.05
C GLY A 72 -3.02 -1.29 0.28
N TYR A 73 -3.35 -0.03 0.54
CA TYR A 73 -4.74 0.41 0.65
C TYR A 73 -5.54 0.09 -0.62
N TYR A 74 -5.13 0.55 -1.80
CA TYR A 74 -5.96 0.38 -2.99
C TYR A 74 -6.12 -1.08 -3.43
N ARG A 75 -5.07 -1.90 -3.33
CA ARG A 75 -5.14 -3.32 -3.71
C ARG A 75 -5.91 -4.19 -2.72
N MET A 76 -6.00 -3.78 -1.45
CA MET A 76 -6.79 -4.46 -0.43
C MET A 76 -8.26 -4.01 -0.40
N ALA A 77 -8.68 -3.12 -1.33
CA ALA A 77 -10.07 -2.68 -1.42
C ALA A 77 -11.10 -3.83 -1.52
N PRO A 78 -10.87 -4.91 -2.30
CA PRO A 78 -11.81 -6.03 -2.36
C PRO A 78 -12.03 -6.68 -0.99
N ILE A 79 -10.98 -6.82 -0.18
CA ILE A 79 -11.08 -7.38 1.16
C ILE A 79 -11.86 -6.44 2.10
N ARG A 80 -11.57 -5.13 2.06
CA ARG A 80 -12.33 -4.15 2.87
C ARG A 80 -13.81 -4.12 2.51
N GLU A 81 -14.16 -4.28 1.23
CA GLU A 81 -15.56 -4.42 0.83
C GLU A 81 -16.17 -5.72 1.35
N LEU A 82 -15.43 -6.84 1.30
CA LEU A 82 -15.87 -8.10 1.91
C LEU A 82 -16.04 -8.00 3.43
N GLU A 83 -15.22 -7.22 4.15
CA GLU A 83 -15.41 -6.97 5.59
C GLU A 83 -16.76 -6.28 5.88
N LYS A 84 -17.25 -5.45 4.96
CA LYS A 84 -18.54 -4.78 5.11
C LYS A 84 -19.71 -5.70 4.78
N THR A 85 -19.57 -6.54 3.74
CA THR A 85 -20.68 -7.36 3.22
C THR A 85 -20.75 -8.76 3.80
N SER A 86 -19.62 -9.32 4.23
CA SER A 86 -19.48 -10.72 4.65
C SER A 86 -18.33 -10.89 5.67
N PRO A 87 -18.36 -10.20 6.82
CA PRO A 87 -17.25 -10.17 7.78
C PRO A 87 -16.81 -11.56 8.26
N ASP A 88 -17.75 -12.49 8.42
CA ASP A 88 -17.49 -13.83 8.95
C ASP A 88 -16.64 -14.71 8.01
N THR A 89 -16.53 -14.35 6.73
CA THR A 89 -15.79 -15.14 5.72
C THR A 89 -14.40 -14.58 5.41
N VAL A 90 -14.13 -13.33 5.78
CA VAL A 90 -12.89 -12.62 5.39
C VAL A 90 -11.64 -13.32 5.88
N THR A 91 -11.61 -13.72 7.15
CA THR A 91 -10.44 -14.42 7.71
C THR A 91 -10.21 -15.76 7.04
N ASN A 92 -11.28 -16.49 6.67
CA ASN A 92 -11.16 -17.73 5.90
C ASN A 92 -10.61 -17.49 4.49
N ILE A 93 -11.07 -16.45 3.80
CA ILE A 93 -10.56 -16.08 2.46
C ILE A 93 -9.08 -15.71 2.54
N LEU A 94 -8.71 -14.84 3.49
CA LEU A 94 -7.33 -14.44 3.70
C LEU A 94 -6.44 -15.63 4.08
N GLY A 95 -6.93 -16.54 4.93
CA GLY A 95 -6.23 -17.78 5.26
C GLY A 95 -5.94 -18.63 4.02
N GLN A 96 -6.92 -18.79 3.13
CA GLN A 96 -6.72 -19.53 1.88
C GLN A 96 -5.69 -18.86 0.97
N ILE A 97 -5.68 -17.52 0.89
CA ILE A 97 -4.67 -16.79 0.11
C ILE A 97 -3.28 -16.97 0.72
N LEU A 98 -3.16 -16.87 2.05
CA LEU A 98 -1.90 -17.10 2.73
C LEU A 98 -1.37 -18.51 2.46
N ASP A 99 -2.21 -19.53 2.64
CA ASP A 99 -1.80 -20.94 2.52
C ASP A 99 -1.46 -21.37 1.09
N ASN A 100 -2.10 -20.76 0.08
CA ASN A 100 -1.98 -21.19 -1.33
C ASN A 100 -1.24 -20.21 -2.23
N PHE A 101 -0.90 -19.02 -1.74
CA PHE A 101 -0.10 -18.06 -2.52
C PHE A 101 1.14 -17.54 -1.77
N VAL A 102 1.03 -17.25 -0.47
CA VAL A 102 2.10 -16.56 0.27
C VAL A 102 3.04 -17.55 0.96
N PHE A 103 2.52 -18.43 1.79
CA PHE A 103 3.31 -19.42 2.53
C PHE A 103 3.74 -20.56 1.63
N ARG A 104 2.91 -20.88 0.64
CA ARG A 104 3.15 -21.87 -0.41
C ARG A 104 2.49 -21.36 -1.68
N PHE A 105 2.97 -21.78 -2.84
CA PHE A 105 2.44 -21.32 -4.13
C PHE A 105 1.77 -22.46 -4.89
N ASP A 106 0.44 -22.41 -5.04
CA ASP A 106 -0.30 -23.17 -6.05
C ASP A 106 -0.57 -22.28 -7.28
N PRO A 107 0.04 -22.54 -8.44
CA PRO A 107 -0.11 -21.71 -9.64
C PRO A 107 -1.54 -21.65 -10.19
N ARG A 108 -2.44 -22.54 -9.75
CA ARG A 108 -3.83 -22.58 -10.20
C ARG A 108 -4.77 -21.87 -9.24
N PHE A 109 -4.37 -21.64 -7.99
CA PHE A 109 -5.25 -21.15 -6.92
C PHE A 109 -6.08 -19.94 -7.35
N CYS A 110 -5.42 -18.85 -7.76
CA CYS A 110 -6.13 -17.63 -8.14
C CYS A 110 -7.08 -17.86 -9.33
N ARG A 111 -6.65 -18.64 -10.32
CA ARG A 111 -7.44 -18.88 -11.55
C ARG A 111 -8.65 -19.75 -11.29
N THR A 112 -8.56 -20.66 -10.34
CA THR A 112 -9.62 -21.60 -10.01
C THR A 112 -10.65 -21.00 -9.05
N TYR A 113 -10.19 -20.24 -8.05
CA TYR A 113 -11.01 -19.92 -6.87
C TYR A 113 -11.44 -18.45 -6.74
N TYR A 114 -11.10 -17.54 -7.66
CA TYR A 114 -11.39 -16.11 -7.46
C TYR A 114 -12.89 -15.82 -7.26
N GLU A 115 -13.78 -16.41 -8.07
CA GLU A 115 -15.23 -16.20 -7.94
C GLU A 115 -15.77 -16.80 -6.64
N GLU A 116 -15.33 -18.01 -6.29
CA GLU A 116 -15.73 -18.71 -5.06
C GLU A 116 -15.32 -17.95 -3.79
N LEU A 117 -14.19 -17.24 -3.85
CA LEU A 117 -13.69 -16.37 -2.79
C LEU A 117 -14.34 -14.98 -2.79
N GLY A 118 -15.30 -14.72 -3.68
CA GLY A 118 -16.06 -13.47 -3.72
C GLY A 118 -15.39 -12.32 -4.47
N PHE A 119 -14.36 -12.58 -5.27
CA PHE A 119 -13.71 -11.58 -6.12
C PHE A 119 -14.44 -11.44 -7.45
N LYS A 120 -14.57 -10.19 -7.93
CA LYS A 120 -15.22 -9.89 -9.21
C LYS A 120 -14.32 -10.23 -10.39
N GLU A 121 -13.03 -9.90 -10.28
CA GLU A 121 -12.06 -10.15 -11.32
C GLU A 121 -10.87 -10.94 -10.79
N LEU A 122 -10.28 -11.78 -11.65
CA LEU A 122 -9.05 -12.51 -11.35
C LEU A 122 -7.90 -11.58 -10.92
N THR A 123 -7.83 -10.40 -11.54
CA THR A 123 -6.89 -9.32 -11.26
C THR A 123 -6.99 -8.80 -9.83
N ASP A 124 -8.20 -8.76 -9.25
CA ASP A 124 -8.42 -8.32 -7.88
C ASP A 124 -7.79 -9.31 -6.88
N LEU A 125 -8.03 -10.61 -7.07
CA LEU A 125 -7.45 -11.65 -6.22
C LEU A 125 -5.92 -11.66 -6.34
N TYR A 126 -5.36 -11.57 -7.55
CA TYR A 126 -3.90 -11.44 -7.71
C TYR A 126 -3.36 -10.17 -7.04
N GLY A 127 -4.08 -9.06 -7.15
CA GLY A 127 -3.74 -7.80 -6.53
C GLY A 127 -3.62 -7.93 -5.00
N VAL A 128 -4.59 -8.58 -4.37
CA VAL A 128 -4.57 -8.89 -2.93
C VAL A 128 -3.43 -9.85 -2.59
N ALA A 129 -3.30 -10.97 -3.31
CA ALA A 129 -2.32 -12.01 -3.01
C ALA A 129 -0.88 -11.52 -3.10
N ILE A 130 -0.54 -10.77 -4.17
CA ILE A 130 0.80 -10.16 -4.34
C ILE A 130 1.06 -9.10 -3.27
N THR A 131 0.03 -8.36 -2.87
CA THR A 131 0.16 -7.35 -1.81
C THR A 131 0.44 -8.01 -0.47
N LEU A 132 -0.31 -9.06 -0.12
CA LEU A 132 -0.04 -9.84 1.09
C LEU A 132 1.37 -10.44 1.08
N ASP A 133 1.78 -11.08 -0.02
CA ASP A 133 3.14 -11.62 -0.15
C ASP A 133 4.22 -10.56 0.07
N SER A 134 4.04 -9.37 -0.51
CA SER A 134 4.97 -8.25 -0.34
C SER A 134 5.03 -7.76 1.12
N LEU A 135 3.87 -7.62 1.77
CA LEU A 135 3.79 -7.15 3.15
C LEU A 135 4.36 -8.18 4.13
N VAL A 136 4.04 -9.46 3.93
CA VAL A 136 4.57 -10.58 4.73
C VAL A 136 6.09 -10.67 4.58
N SER A 137 6.60 -10.64 3.34
CA SER A 137 8.02 -10.65 3.07
C SER A 137 8.74 -9.49 3.76
N PHE A 138 8.15 -8.29 3.75
CA PHE A 138 8.70 -7.12 4.41
C PHE A 138 8.83 -7.30 5.92
N VAL A 139 7.72 -7.63 6.61
CA VAL A 139 7.73 -7.75 8.07
C VAL A 139 8.59 -8.91 8.58
N VAL A 140 8.67 -10.01 7.83
CA VAL A 140 9.54 -11.15 8.16
C VAL A 140 11.01 -10.80 7.94
N LYS A 141 11.32 -10.12 6.83
CA LYS A 141 12.70 -9.68 6.53
C LYS A 141 13.23 -8.77 7.63
N ASP A 142 12.41 -7.83 8.10
CA ASP A 142 12.79 -6.84 9.11
C ASP A 142 12.57 -7.32 10.55
N ASN A 143 12.17 -8.57 10.73
CA ASN A 143 12.10 -9.24 12.03
C ASN A 143 11.10 -8.63 13.02
N TYR A 144 9.91 -8.27 12.53
CA TYR A 144 8.85 -7.66 13.34
C TYR A 144 8.26 -8.66 14.34
N THR A 145 7.88 -8.18 15.53
CA THR A 145 7.05 -8.97 16.47
C THR A 145 5.61 -9.07 15.96
N LYS A 146 4.84 -10.03 16.46
CA LYS A 146 3.42 -10.18 16.14
C LYS A 146 2.62 -8.88 16.30
N GLU A 147 2.82 -8.14 17.38
CA GLU A 147 2.12 -6.88 17.62
C GLU A 147 2.49 -5.82 16.57
N ALA A 148 3.77 -5.73 16.21
CA ALA A 148 4.26 -4.82 15.18
C ALA A 148 3.72 -5.19 13.79
N ILE A 149 3.60 -6.49 13.48
CA ILE A 149 2.97 -6.98 12.24
C ILE A 149 1.52 -6.48 12.17
N GLY A 150 0.73 -6.70 13.22
CA GLY A 150 -0.67 -6.28 13.25
C GLY A 150 -0.84 -4.76 13.07
N ALA A 151 -0.03 -3.96 13.76
CA ALA A 151 -0.06 -2.50 13.64
C ALA A 151 0.32 -2.02 12.23
N PHE A 152 1.39 -2.58 11.66
CA PHE A 152 1.84 -2.26 10.31
C PHE A 152 0.79 -2.61 9.25
N LEU A 153 0.19 -3.81 9.33
CA LEU A 153 -0.87 -4.21 8.41
C LEU A 153 -2.07 -3.28 8.50
N ALA A 154 -2.48 -2.88 9.70
CA ALA A 154 -3.58 -1.94 9.90
C ALA A 154 -3.28 -0.57 9.25
N GLU A 155 -2.08 -0.03 9.44
CA GLU A 155 -1.67 1.25 8.85
C GLU A 155 -1.67 1.22 7.32
N ILE A 156 -1.16 0.15 6.72
CA ILE A 156 -0.97 0.08 5.27
C ILE A 156 -2.26 -0.31 4.54
N THR A 157 -3.09 -1.17 5.15
CA THR A 157 -4.25 -1.76 4.47
C THR A 157 -5.58 -1.15 4.88
N TYR A 158 -5.64 -0.46 6.02
CA TYR A 158 -6.88 0.09 6.60
C TYR A 158 -7.97 -0.97 6.80
N MET A 159 -7.59 -2.24 6.99
CA MET A 159 -8.52 -3.31 7.37
C MET A 159 -8.85 -3.24 8.86
N SER A 160 -9.88 -3.95 9.28
CA SER A 160 -10.26 -3.99 10.69
C SER A 160 -9.14 -4.56 11.58
N LYS A 161 -9.14 -4.14 12.85
CA LYS A 161 -8.20 -4.66 13.86
C LYS A 161 -8.25 -6.19 13.95
N THR A 162 -9.46 -6.76 13.98
CA THR A 162 -9.68 -8.21 14.03
C THR A 162 -9.01 -8.94 12.86
N THR A 163 -9.16 -8.41 11.64
CA THR A 163 -8.52 -8.98 10.45
C THR A 163 -7.00 -8.88 10.50
N CYS A 164 -6.47 -7.74 10.95
CA CYS A 164 -5.02 -7.54 11.08
C CYS A 164 -4.41 -8.44 12.17
N GLU A 165 -5.11 -8.65 13.29
CA GLU A 165 -4.71 -9.57 14.35
C GLU A 165 -4.70 -11.02 13.85
N TYR A 166 -5.71 -11.42 13.06
CA TYR A 166 -5.74 -12.73 12.42
C TYR A 166 -4.54 -12.95 11.48
N LEU A 167 -4.24 -11.97 10.62
CA LEU A 167 -3.10 -12.04 9.71
C LEU A 167 -1.77 -12.10 10.49
N ALA A 168 -1.61 -11.26 11.51
CA ALA A 168 -0.42 -11.25 12.35
C ALA A 168 -0.19 -12.60 13.04
N GLU A 169 -1.24 -13.21 13.58
CA GLU A 169 -1.18 -14.56 14.15
C GLU A 169 -0.72 -15.60 13.11
N LYS A 170 -1.30 -15.58 11.90
CA LYS A 170 -0.93 -16.53 10.84
C LYS A 170 0.50 -16.37 10.37
N ILE A 171 0.98 -15.14 10.26
CA ILE A 171 2.37 -14.84 9.87
C ILE A 171 3.33 -15.30 10.97
N ASP A 172 3.03 -14.98 12.24
CA ASP A 172 3.85 -15.36 13.39
C ASP A 172 3.98 -16.89 13.52
N GLN A 173 2.87 -17.62 13.35
CA GLN A 173 2.84 -19.09 13.34
C GLN A 173 3.73 -19.71 12.24
N ASN A 174 3.97 -18.99 11.14
CA ASN A 174 4.78 -19.45 10.00
C ASN A 174 6.13 -18.72 9.90
N PHE A 175 6.49 -17.90 10.89
CA PHE A 175 7.56 -16.91 10.78
C PHE A 175 8.91 -17.53 10.43
N GLU A 176 9.31 -18.58 11.17
CA GLU A 176 10.58 -19.27 10.97
C GLU A 176 10.68 -19.93 9.58
N GLN A 177 9.59 -20.54 9.11
CA GLN A 177 9.54 -21.14 7.78
C GLN A 177 9.71 -20.07 6.68
N LEU A 178 9.03 -18.93 6.83
CA LEU A 178 9.14 -17.82 5.90
C LEU A 178 10.55 -17.22 5.91
N LYS A 179 11.13 -17.00 7.09
CA LYS A 179 12.49 -16.48 7.24
C LYS A 179 13.52 -17.38 6.57
N LEU A 180 13.42 -18.69 6.77
CA LEU A 180 14.29 -19.66 6.11
C LEU A 180 14.15 -19.62 4.58
N THR A 181 12.92 -19.54 4.08
CA THR A 181 12.65 -19.45 2.63
C THR A 181 13.30 -18.20 2.02
N ILE A 182 13.18 -17.05 2.69
CA ILE A 182 13.81 -15.79 2.25
C ILE A 182 15.34 -15.93 2.22
N ILE A 183 15.93 -16.50 3.27
CA ILE A 183 17.39 -16.72 3.35
C ILE A 183 17.87 -17.64 2.22
N LEU A 184 17.18 -18.76 1.98
CA LEU A 184 17.53 -19.71 0.93
C LEU A 184 17.45 -19.08 -0.47
N ASN A 185 16.41 -18.27 -0.72
CA ASN A 185 16.28 -17.55 -1.98
C ASN A 185 17.41 -16.54 -2.22
N GLN A 186 17.92 -15.90 -1.17
CA GLN A 186 19.09 -15.00 -1.28
C GLN A 186 20.38 -15.77 -1.61
N PHE A 187 20.54 -16.99 -1.10
CA PHE A 187 21.70 -17.83 -1.42
C PHE A 187 21.62 -18.48 -2.80
N GLY A 188 20.41 -18.79 -3.28
CA GLY A 188 20.17 -19.42 -4.58
C GLY A 188 20.32 -18.49 -5.79
N GLN A 189 20.37 -17.17 -5.59
CA GLN A 189 20.54 -16.16 -6.65
C GLN A 189 22.03 -15.91 -7.03
N LYS A 190 22.84 -16.97 -7.10
CA LYS A 190 24.21 -16.90 -7.66
C LYS A 190 24.21 -17.10 -9.16
#